data_AF-A0A2D8P7Q9-F1
#
_entry.id   AF-A0A2D8P7Q9-F1
#
_cell.length_a   1.000
_cell.length_b   1.000
_cell.length_c   1.000
_cell.angle_alpha   90.00
_cell.angle_beta   90.00
_cell.angle_gamma   90.00
#
_symmetry.space_group_name_H-M   'P 1'
#
loop_
_entity.id
_entity.type
_entity.pdbx_description
1 polymer ?
#
loop_
_entity_poly.entity_id
_entity_poly.type
_entity_poly.pdbx_seq_one_letter_code
_entity_poly.pdbx_strand_id
1 'polypeptide(L)'
;MHRVPGYLAALGCAIILSQQAKAQDLAPQYTKLGTFEGKLAGEPVRLVAVYDAEYDHSGLNLISVFGKPGLAIMARNVDAQGQLSRPTMTLSVGPVSPDGEAYEITEARLMDDQGRKRPLRARAENGTARLESFSYDETGTLSLELSLDLTRVEREGGQYTPVEGAANVLLSGRFEGKLR
;
A
#
# COMPACT_ATOMS: atom_id res chain seq x y z
N MET A 1 53.87 -24.60 39.62
CA MET A 1 53.41 -23.75 38.50
C MET A 1 52.66 -24.65 37.53
N HIS A 2 51.32 -24.76 37.65
CA HIS A 2 50.30 -24.05 36.83
C HIS A 2 50.30 -24.52 35.36
N ARG A 3 49.41 -25.44 34.97
CA ARG A 3 48.03 -25.32 34.39
C ARG A 3 48.09 -25.67 32.88
N VAL A 4 47.65 -26.88 32.48
CA VAL A 4 46.33 -27.29 31.90
C VAL A 4 46.22 -27.02 30.37
N PRO A 5 45.78 -28.01 29.56
CA PRO A 5 45.79 -27.99 28.09
C PRO A 5 44.47 -27.53 27.45
N GLY A 6 44.50 -27.33 26.13
CA GLY A 6 43.35 -27.56 25.24
C GLY A 6 42.62 -26.30 24.74
N TYR A 7 42.64 -26.10 23.42
CA TYR A 7 41.56 -25.40 22.73
C TYR A 7 41.10 -26.24 21.53
N LEU A 8 40.00 -26.95 21.76
CA LEU A 8 39.09 -27.42 20.73
C LEU A 8 38.59 -26.20 19.94
N ALA A 9 38.82 -26.20 18.63
CA ALA A 9 38.17 -25.27 17.72
C ALA A 9 36.68 -25.65 17.62
N ALA A 10 35.84 -24.82 18.22
CA ALA A 10 34.40 -24.99 18.21
C ALA A 10 33.81 -24.72 16.81
N LEU A 11 32.88 -25.58 16.42
CA LEU A 11 32.00 -25.41 15.25
C LEU A 11 31.23 -24.09 15.36
N GLY A 12 31.36 -23.23 14.36
CA GLY A 12 30.43 -22.15 14.09
C GLY A 12 29.43 -22.59 13.03
N CYS A 13 28.34 -23.25 13.43
CA CYS A 13 27.16 -23.40 12.58
C CYS A 13 26.60 -22.01 12.28
N ALA A 14 26.81 -21.51 11.06
CA ALA A 14 26.09 -20.35 10.55
C ALA A 14 24.62 -20.75 10.37
N ILE A 15 23.81 -20.49 11.40
CA ILE A 15 22.35 -20.53 11.28
C ILE A 15 21.96 -19.33 10.44
N ILE A 16 21.78 -19.55 9.14
CA ILE A 16 21.05 -18.62 8.27
C ILE A 16 19.60 -18.67 8.76
N LEU A 17 19.27 -17.80 9.73
CA LEU A 17 17.90 -17.47 10.08
C LEU A 17 17.30 -16.75 8.87
N SER A 18 16.81 -17.54 7.91
CA SER A 18 15.78 -17.13 6.98
C SER A 18 14.59 -16.68 7.83
N GLN A 19 14.58 -15.39 8.20
CA GLN A 19 13.37 -14.73 8.67
C GLN A 19 12.39 -14.76 7.50
N GLN A 20 11.67 -15.88 7.38
CA GLN A 20 10.36 -15.88 6.78
C GLN A 20 9.63 -14.74 7.47
N ALA A 21 9.40 -13.65 6.74
CA ALA A 21 8.58 -12.54 7.19
C ALA A 21 7.28 -13.18 7.70
N LYS A 22 7.14 -13.26 9.03
CA LYS A 22 5.93 -13.80 9.62
C LYS A 22 4.81 -12.97 9.03
N ALA A 23 3.87 -13.62 8.36
CA ALA A 23 2.61 -12.98 8.00
C ALA A 23 2.10 -12.36 9.30
N GLN A 24 2.09 -11.03 9.35
CA GLN A 24 1.75 -10.31 10.56
C GLN A 24 0.26 -10.56 10.79
N ASP A 25 -0.06 -11.24 11.88
CA ASP A 25 -1.44 -11.60 12.18
C ASP A 25 -2.24 -10.32 12.39
N LEU A 26 -3.33 -10.19 11.64
CA LEU A 26 -4.27 -9.09 11.82
C LEU A 26 -5.02 -9.27 13.14
N ALA A 27 -5.36 -8.15 13.77
CA ALA A 27 -6.23 -8.18 14.92
C ALA A 27 -7.59 -8.83 14.57
N PRO A 28 -8.26 -9.54 15.50
CA PRO A 28 -9.39 -10.41 15.19
C PRO A 28 -10.59 -9.73 14.52
N GLN A 29 -10.75 -8.42 14.68
CA GLN A 29 -11.82 -7.65 14.05
C GLN A 29 -11.61 -7.42 12.55
N TYR A 30 -10.40 -7.67 12.03
CA TYR A 30 -10.05 -7.42 10.64
C TYR A 30 -10.06 -8.71 9.82
N THR A 31 -10.80 -8.69 8.71
CA THR A 31 -10.67 -9.69 7.64
C THR A 31 -9.80 -9.13 6.53
N LYS A 32 -8.71 -9.79 6.17
CA LYS A 32 -7.88 -9.37 5.02
C LYS A 32 -8.66 -9.49 3.72
N LEU A 33 -8.77 -8.39 2.97
CA LEU A 33 -9.36 -8.35 1.63
C LEU A 33 -8.30 -8.34 0.54
N GLY A 34 -7.12 -7.77 0.80
CA GLY A 34 -6.05 -7.75 -0.18
C GLY A 34 -4.74 -7.24 0.40
N THR A 35 -3.67 -7.38 -0.38
CA THR A 35 -2.32 -6.92 -0.02
C THR A 35 -1.74 -6.13 -1.19
N PHE A 36 -1.16 -4.97 -0.89
CA PHE A 36 -0.21 -4.29 -1.74
C PHE A 36 1.21 -4.64 -1.29
N GLU A 37 2.04 -5.13 -2.21
CA GLU A 37 3.47 -5.40 -1.99
C GLU A 37 4.29 -4.60 -3.00
N GLY A 38 5.31 -3.89 -2.51
CA GLY A 38 6.03 -2.96 -3.36
C GLY A 38 7.22 -2.28 -2.69
N LYS A 39 7.60 -1.13 -3.24
CA LYS A 39 8.64 -0.26 -2.67
C LYS A 39 8.09 1.16 -2.48
N LEU A 40 8.47 1.79 -1.38
CA LEU A 40 8.22 3.20 -1.06
C LEU A 40 9.56 3.89 -0.83
N ALA A 41 9.92 4.86 -1.67
CA ALA A 41 11.24 5.51 -1.65
C ALA A 41 12.42 4.50 -1.67
N GLY A 42 12.24 3.37 -2.38
CA GLY A 42 13.24 2.30 -2.48
C GLY A 42 13.14 1.22 -1.40
N GLU A 43 12.47 1.50 -0.28
CA GLU A 43 12.30 0.56 0.83
C GLU A 43 11.11 -0.38 0.62
N PRO A 44 11.22 -1.69 0.95
CA PRO A 44 10.10 -2.61 0.87
C PRO A 44 8.90 -2.13 1.70
N VAL A 45 7.71 -2.19 1.12
CA VAL A 45 6.47 -1.84 1.81
C VAL A 45 5.41 -2.92 1.57
N ARG A 46 4.68 -3.26 2.62
CA ARG A 46 3.49 -4.11 2.56
C ARG A 46 2.32 -3.35 3.19
N LEU A 47 1.24 -3.17 2.44
CA LEU A 47 -0.01 -2.58 2.95
C LEU A 47 -1.13 -3.58 2.77
N VAL A 48 -2.11 -3.57 3.65
CA VAL A 48 -3.26 -4.48 3.61
C VAL A 48 -4.56 -3.70 3.51
N ALA A 49 -5.43 -4.14 2.61
CA ALA A 49 -6.83 -3.74 2.61
C ALA A 49 -7.60 -4.75 3.45
N VAL A 50 -8.46 -4.26 4.34
CA VAL A 50 -9.21 -5.11 5.27
C VAL A 50 -10.69 -4.74 5.28
N TYR A 51 -11.52 -5.68 5.71
CA TYR A 51 -12.86 -5.42 6.20
C TYR A 51 -12.79 -5.35 7.72
N ASP A 52 -13.25 -4.24 8.27
CA ASP A 52 -13.38 -3.98 9.70
C ASP A 52 -14.79 -4.37 10.16
N ALA A 53 -14.90 -5.46 10.91
CA ALA A 53 -16.18 -5.98 11.40
C ALA A 53 -16.77 -5.15 12.54
N GLU A 54 -15.96 -4.34 13.25
CA GLU A 54 -16.44 -3.50 14.35
C GLU A 54 -17.22 -2.29 13.81
N TYR A 55 -16.75 -1.71 12.71
CA TYR A 55 -17.33 -0.51 12.10
C TYR A 55 -18.09 -0.78 10.79
N ASP A 56 -18.22 -2.05 10.39
CA ASP A 56 -18.80 -2.47 9.10
C ASP A 56 -18.22 -1.68 7.91
N HIS A 57 -16.88 -1.62 7.85
CA HIS A 57 -16.17 -0.80 6.89
C HIS A 57 -15.25 -1.65 6.00
N SER A 58 -15.45 -1.57 4.68
CA SER A 58 -14.58 -2.23 3.71
C SER A 58 -13.50 -1.28 3.17
N GLY A 59 -12.26 -1.73 3.24
CA GLY A 59 -11.13 -1.11 2.54
C GLY A 59 -11.13 -1.36 1.02
N LEU A 60 -12.04 -2.18 0.49
CA LEU A 60 -12.25 -2.36 -0.96
C LEU A 60 -13.71 -2.07 -1.30
N ASN A 61 -13.94 -1.14 -2.22
CA ASN A 61 -15.29 -0.78 -2.65
C ASN A 61 -15.37 -0.68 -4.17
N LEU A 62 -16.48 -1.15 -4.73
CA LEU A 62 -16.88 -0.81 -6.09
C LEU A 62 -17.50 0.58 -6.09
N ILE A 63 -17.05 1.40 -7.01
CA ILE A 63 -17.60 2.73 -7.29
C ILE A 63 -18.15 2.74 -8.72
N SER A 64 -19.08 3.65 -9.01
CA SER A 64 -19.56 3.86 -10.37
C SER A 64 -18.93 5.14 -10.92
N VAL A 65 -18.24 5.02 -12.05
CA VAL A 65 -17.61 6.13 -12.77
C VAL A 65 -18.12 6.07 -14.20
N PHE A 66 -18.77 7.14 -14.68
CA PHE A 66 -19.46 7.16 -15.98
C PHE A 66 -20.47 6.01 -16.18
N GLY A 67 -21.09 5.51 -15.10
CA GLY A 67 -22.02 4.37 -15.15
C GLY A 67 -21.34 3.01 -15.31
N LYS A 68 -20.00 2.95 -15.22
CA LYS A 68 -19.18 1.75 -15.33
C LYS A 68 -18.50 1.45 -13.99
N PRO A 69 -18.16 0.17 -13.71
CA PRO A 69 -17.45 -0.20 -12.49
C PRO A 69 -16.06 0.43 -12.42
N GLY A 70 -15.77 1.09 -11.29
CA GLY A 70 -14.45 1.47 -10.83
C GLY A 70 -14.20 0.90 -9.43
N LEU A 71 -12.99 1.11 -8.91
CA LEU A 71 -12.54 0.56 -7.64
C LEU A 71 -11.94 1.65 -6.76
N ALA A 72 -12.29 1.61 -5.47
CA ALA A 72 -11.66 2.38 -4.43
C ALA A 72 -10.99 1.42 -3.44
N ILE A 73 -9.69 1.62 -3.20
CA ILE A 73 -8.85 0.80 -2.35
C ILE A 73 -8.28 1.67 -1.25
N MET A 74 -8.47 1.25 0.00
CA MET A 74 -7.78 1.76 1.17
C MET A 74 -6.92 0.65 1.76
N ALA A 75 -5.61 0.81 1.68
CA ALA A 75 -4.63 -0.13 2.22
C ALA A 75 -3.78 0.54 3.30
N ARG A 76 -3.48 -0.17 4.38
CA ARG A 76 -2.77 0.36 5.56
C ARG A 76 -1.65 -0.57 5.97
N ASN A 77 -0.65 -0.03 6.64
CA ASN A 77 0.34 -0.84 7.34
C ASN A 77 -0.29 -1.55 8.55
N VAL A 78 0.37 -2.61 9.04
CA VAL A 78 -0.03 -3.37 10.23
C VAL A 78 1.08 -3.25 11.28
N ASP A 79 0.74 -2.87 12.50
CA ASP A 79 1.71 -2.82 13.60
C ASP A 79 1.92 -4.19 14.28
N ALA A 80 2.85 -4.25 15.22
CA ALA A 80 3.20 -5.51 15.90
C ALA A 80 2.04 -6.15 16.68
N GLN A 81 0.96 -5.39 16.93
CA GLN A 81 -0.25 -5.83 17.62
C GLN A 81 -1.36 -6.23 16.64
N GLY A 82 -1.07 -6.25 15.33
CA GLY A 82 -2.05 -6.57 14.29
C GLY A 82 -3.03 -5.43 13.99
N GLN A 83 -2.80 -4.23 14.53
CA GLN A 83 -3.66 -3.07 14.32
C GLN A 83 -3.28 -2.32 13.06
N LEU A 84 -4.26 -1.68 12.44
CA LEU A 84 -4.01 -0.84 11.27
C LEU A 84 -3.29 0.45 11.69
N SER A 85 -2.14 0.70 11.08
CA SER A 85 -1.28 1.84 11.37
C SER A 85 -1.05 2.70 10.13
N ARG A 86 -0.01 3.56 10.17
CA ARG A 86 0.49 4.33 9.02
C ARG A 86 1.69 3.60 8.39
N PRO A 87 1.95 3.83 7.09
CA PRO A 87 1.20 4.71 6.19
C PRO A 87 -0.17 4.14 5.78
N THR A 88 -1.05 5.03 5.32
CA THR A 88 -2.35 4.68 4.71
C THR A 88 -2.37 5.16 3.27
N MET A 89 -2.58 4.23 2.34
CA MET A 89 -2.74 4.50 0.93
C MET A 89 -4.23 4.46 0.57
N THR A 90 -4.69 5.44 -0.18
CA THR A 90 -5.99 5.41 -0.86
C THR A 90 -5.75 5.53 -2.35
N LEU A 91 -6.30 4.58 -3.11
CA LEU A 91 -6.18 4.48 -4.55
C LEU A 91 -7.58 4.37 -5.16
N SER A 92 -7.84 5.13 -6.22
CA SER A 92 -9.03 5.00 -7.04
C SER A 92 -8.62 4.65 -8.46
N VAL A 93 -9.24 3.60 -9.00
CA VAL A 93 -9.04 3.12 -10.37
C VAL A 93 -10.39 3.19 -11.07
N GLY A 94 -10.43 3.76 -12.27
CA GLY A 94 -11.68 3.93 -13.00
C GLY A 94 -11.46 4.02 -14.51
N PRO A 95 -12.53 3.87 -15.28
CA PRO A 95 -12.48 4.03 -16.73
C PRO A 95 -12.13 5.48 -17.12
N VAL A 96 -11.32 5.62 -18.17
CA VAL A 96 -10.89 6.93 -18.72
C VAL A 96 -11.97 7.58 -19.59
N SER A 97 -12.89 6.77 -20.10
CA SER A 97 -13.93 7.16 -21.06
C SER A 97 -15.24 6.40 -20.79
N PRO A 98 -16.39 6.93 -21.25
CA PRO A 98 -17.69 6.28 -21.06
C PRO A 98 -17.84 4.90 -21.72
N ASP A 99 -17.03 4.60 -22.74
CA ASP A 99 -17.00 3.26 -23.36
C ASP A 99 -16.49 2.18 -22.37
N GLY A 100 -15.60 2.56 -21.45
CA GLY A 100 -14.99 1.70 -20.45
C GLY A 100 -13.86 0.82 -20.99
N GLU A 101 -13.24 1.19 -22.11
CA GLU A 101 -12.22 0.35 -22.77
C GLU A 101 -10.84 0.45 -22.11
N ALA A 102 -10.55 1.55 -21.42
CA ALA A 102 -9.29 1.75 -20.71
C ALA A 102 -9.52 2.23 -19.28
N TYR A 103 -8.64 1.79 -18.37
CA TYR A 103 -8.67 2.13 -16.94
C TYR A 103 -7.42 2.91 -16.56
N GLU A 104 -7.57 3.86 -15.65
CA GLU A 104 -6.48 4.64 -15.09
C GLU A 104 -6.63 4.82 -13.58
N ILE A 105 -5.54 5.26 -12.95
CA ILE A 105 -5.56 5.70 -11.56
C ILE A 105 -6.07 7.14 -11.54
N THR A 106 -7.29 7.33 -11.06
CA THR A 106 -7.95 8.65 -11.00
C THR A 106 -7.55 9.44 -9.76
N GLU A 107 -7.14 8.75 -8.70
CA GLU A 107 -6.53 9.36 -7.53
C GLU A 107 -5.61 8.37 -6.82
N ALA A 108 -4.41 8.81 -6.45
CA ALA A 108 -3.60 8.13 -5.46
C ALA A 108 -3.16 9.11 -4.37
N ARG A 109 -3.26 8.67 -3.12
CA ARG A 109 -2.84 9.44 -1.95
C ARG A 109 -2.23 8.52 -0.92
N LEU A 110 -1.12 8.97 -0.32
CA LEU A 110 -0.45 8.29 0.78
C LEU A 110 -0.36 9.24 1.98
N MET A 111 -0.84 8.78 3.13
CA MET A 111 -0.79 9.47 4.41
C MET A 111 0.20 8.75 5.31
N ASP A 112 1.39 9.31 5.45
CA ASP A 112 2.45 8.87 6.35
C ASP A 112 2.38 9.63 7.69
N ASP A 113 3.50 9.76 8.39
CA ASP A 113 3.58 10.40 9.69
C ASP A 113 3.23 11.90 9.67
N GLN A 114 3.32 12.56 8.51
CA GLN A 114 2.82 13.93 8.36
C GLN A 114 1.29 14.03 8.27
N GLY A 115 0.63 12.88 8.11
CA GLY A 115 -0.82 12.72 8.18
C GLY A 115 -1.60 13.49 7.11
N ARG A 116 -2.84 13.85 7.44
CA ARG A 116 -3.79 14.47 6.51
C ARG A 116 -3.47 15.91 6.13
N LYS A 117 -2.64 16.60 6.92
CA LYS A 117 -2.28 18.01 6.69
C LYS A 117 -1.31 18.14 5.53
N ARG A 118 -0.39 17.18 5.39
CA ARG A 118 0.62 17.15 4.35
C ARG A 118 0.70 15.78 3.67
N PRO A 119 -0.33 15.32 2.95
CA PRO A 119 -0.29 14.02 2.31
C PRO A 119 0.64 14.03 1.09
N LEU A 120 1.06 12.83 0.68
CA LEU A 120 1.63 12.57 -0.64
C LEU A 120 0.49 12.29 -1.62
N ARG A 121 0.53 12.86 -2.83
CA ARG A 121 -0.50 12.67 -3.85
C ARG A 121 0.12 12.44 -5.22
N ALA A 122 -0.56 11.65 -6.04
CA ALA A 122 -0.39 11.65 -7.49
C ALA A 122 -1.73 12.03 -8.14
N ARG A 123 -1.69 13.13 -8.87
CA ARG A 123 -2.73 13.64 -9.79
C ARG A 123 -2.01 14.36 -10.92
N ALA A 124 -2.67 14.50 -12.07
CA ALA A 124 -2.12 15.12 -13.28
C ALA A 124 -1.37 16.45 -13.05
N GLU A 125 -1.76 17.24 -12.05
CA GLU A 125 -1.13 18.52 -11.73
C GLU A 125 0.14 18.40 -10.85
N ASN A 126 0.25 17.36 -10.01
CA ASN A 126 1.25 17.27 -8.93
C ASN A 126 1.73 15.82 -8.72
N GLY A 127 2.09 15.11 -9.78
CA GLY A 127 2.60 13.74 -9.73
C GLY A 127 2.14 12.90 -10.91
N THR A 128 2.67 11.69 -11.02
CA THR A 128 2.30 10.75 -12.09
C THR A 128 1.75 9.47 -11.46
N ALA A 129 0.65 8.95 -11.99
CA ALA A 129 0.14 7.65 -11.62
C ALA A 129 0.01 6.81 -12.88
N ARG A 130 0.63 5.63 -12.88
CA ARG A 130 0.63 4.71 -14.00
C ARG A 130 0.10 3.36 -13.55
N LEU A 131 -0.87 2.85 -14.30
CA LEU A 131 -1.42 1.52 -14.17
C LEU A 131 -0.74 0.65 -15.24
N GLU A 132 0.12 -0.27 -14.83
CA GLU A 132 0.85 -1.16 -15.75
C GLU A 132 0.00 -2.37 -16.14
N SER A 133 -0.80 -2.86 -15.20
CA SER A 133 -1.78 -3.92 -15.44
C SER A 133 -2.97 -3.78 -14.51
N PHE A 134 -4.13 -4.23 -14.98
CA PHE A 134 -5.37 -4.26 -14.22
C PHE A 134 -6.22 -5.44 -14.68
N SER A 135 -6.71 -6.22 -13.72
CA SER A 135 -7.65 -7.30 -13.98
C SER A 135 -8.66 -7.38 -12.84
N TYR A 136 -9.93 -7.52 -13.21
CA TYR A 136 -11.03 -7.78 -12.29
C TYR A 136 -11.89 -8.89 -12.89
N ASP A 137 -12.11 -9.97 -12.14
CA ASP A 137 -12.87 -11.13 -12.62
C ASP A 137 -14.25 -11.25 -11.96
N GLU A 138 -15.06 -12.17 -12.51
CA GLU A 138 -16.42 -12.45 -12.03
C GLU A 138 -16.45 -13.02 -10.61
N THR A 139 -15.33 -13.55 -10.11
CA THR A 139 -15.21 -14.08 -8.74
C THR A 139 -14.98 -12.99 -7.70
N GLY A 140 -14.86 -11.74 -8.14
CA GLY A 140 -14.53 -10.59 -7.31
C GLY A 140 -13.03 -10.44 -7.06
N THR A 141 -12.18 -11.20 -7.74
CA THR A 141 -10.73 -11.12 -7.59
C THR A 141 -10.18 -9.95 -8.40
N LEU A 142 -9.30 -9.18 -7.77
CA LEU A 142 -8.69 -7.97 -8.30
C LEU A 142 -7.17 -8.13 -8.26
N SER A 143 -6.51 -7.82 -9.37
CA SER A 143 -5.05 -7.63 -9.43
C SER A 143 -4.74 -6.34 -10.17
N LEU A 144 -3.81 -5.56 -9.66
CA LEU A 144 -3.29 -4.36 -10.32
C LEU A 144 -1.80 -4.20 -10.06
N GLU A 145 -1.07 -3.74 -11.06
CA GLU A 145 0.32 -3.33 -10.96
C GLU A 145 0.43 -1.85 -11.28
N LEU A 146 1.15 -1.10 -10.45
CA LEU A 146 1.21 0.35 -10.57
C LEU A 146 2.59 0.92 -10.26
N SER A 147 2.79 2.13 -10.75
CA SER A 147 3.88 3.02 -10.37
C SER A 147 3.33 4.43 -10.15
N LEU A 148 3.70 5.03 -9.03
CA LEU A 148 3.31 6.37 -8.61
C LEU A 148 4.56 7.20 -8.37
N ASP A 149 4.54 8.42 -8.87
CA ASP A 149 5.42 9.51 -8.48
C ASP A 149 4.61 10.51 -7.66
N LEU A 150 4.79 10.47 -6.34
CA LEU A 150 3.96 11.20 -5.38
C LEU A 150 4.63 12.52 -4.96
N THR A 151 3.93 13.63 -5.14
CA THR A 151 4.36 14.94 -4.64
C THR A 151 3.79 15.19 -3.25
N ARG A 152 4.61 15.78 -2.35
CA ARG A 152 4.13 16.27 -1.06
C ARG A 152 3.31 17.52 -1.28
N VAL A 153 2.08 17.55 -0.77
CA VAL A 153 1.22 18.74 -0.84
C VAL A 153 0.75 19.15 0.54
N GLU A 154 0.36 20.41 0.70
CA GLU A 154 -0.36 20.90 1.87
C GLU A 154 -1.67 21.58 1.44
N ARG A 155 -2.62 21.70 2.38
CA ARG A 155 -3.94 22.26 2.10
C ARG A 155 -4.04 23.67 2.66
N GLU A 156 -4.14 24.65 1.77
CA GLU A 156 -4.35 26.06 2.09
C GLU A 156 -5.52 26.61 1.28
N GLY A 157 -6.42 27.37 1.91
CA GLY A 157 -7.58 27.97 1.21
C GLY A 157 -8.52 26.97 0.52
N GLY A 158 -8.48 25.69 0.90
CA GLY A 158 -9.27 24.63 0.26
C GLY A 158 -8.60 23.96 -0.94
N GLN A 159 -7.48 24.50 -1.43
CA GLN A 159 -6.68 23.94 -2.51
C GLN A 159 -5.48 23.17 -1.97
N TYR A 160 -4.95 22.25 -2.78
CA TYR A 160 -3.70 21.55 -2.47
C TYR A 160 -2.56 22.14 -3.28
N THR A 161 -1.51 22.56 -2.62
CA THR A 161 -0.30 23.12 -3.23
C THR A 161 0.90 22.23 -2.92
N PRO A 162 1.84 22.03 -3.86
CA PRO A 162 3.10 21.35 -3.57
C PRO A 162 3.86 22.04 -2.44
N VAL A 163 4.44 21.26 -1.54
CA VAL A 163 5.35 21.77 -0.50
C VAL A 163 6.70 22.03 -1.14
N GLU A 164 7.14 23.29 -1.12
CA GLU A 164 8.40 23.70 -1.73
C GLU A 164 9.60 22.93 -1.15
N GLY A 165 10.51 22.49 -2.02
CA GLY A 165 11.72 21.76 -1.65
C GLY A 165 11.51 20.31 -1.19
N ALA A 166 10.27 19.82 -1.11
CA ALA A 166 10.00 18.43 -0.78
C ALA A 166 10.35 17.52 -1.98
N ALA A 167 11.18 16.50 -1.74
CA ALA A 167 11.45 15.49 -2.74
C ALA A 167 10.19 14.65 -3.03
N ASN A 168 10.04 14.27 -4.30
CA ASN A 168 9.04 13.30 -4.70
C ASN A 168 9.30 11.93 -4.08
N VAL A 169 8.22 11.18 -3.87
CA VAL A 169 8.27 9.83 -3.32
C VAL A 169 7.75 8.84 -4.34
N LEU A 170 8.64 7.97 -4.79
CA LEU A 170 8.29 6.89 -5.70
C LEU A 170 7.64 5.74 -4.92
N LEU A 171 6.52 5.25 -5.44
CA LEU A 171 5.86 4.04 -4.98
C LEU A 171 5.59 3.15 -6.18
N SER A 172 6.00 1.89 -6.13
CA SER A 172 5.63 0.90 -7.15
C SER A 172 5.33 -0.43 -6.51
N GLY A 173 4.48 -1.22 -7.15
CA GLY A 173 4.13 -2.54 -6.63
C GLY A 173 2.85 -3.10 -7.21
N ARG A 174 2.44 -4.21 -6.61
CA ARG A 174 1.26 -4.96 -7.03
C ARG A 174 0.28 -5.05 -5.87
N PHE A 175 -0.99 -4.86 -6.17
CA PHE A 175 -2.07 -5.20 -5.26
C PHE A 175 -2.82 -6.43 -5.78
N GLU A 176 -3.09 -7.36 -4.87
CA GLU A 176 -4.00 -8.49 -5.07
C GLU A 176 -5.05 -8.50 -3.96
N GLY A 177 -6.32 -8.67 -4.33
CA GLY A 177 -7.40 -8.72 -3.35
C GLY A 177 -8.69 -9.32 -3.90
N LYS A 178 -9.68 -9.41 -3.02
CA LYS A 178 -11.00 -9.95 -3.32
C LYS A 178 -12.07 -9.11 -2.66
N LEU A 179 -13.08 -8.70 -3.43
CA LEU A 179 -14.29 -8.07 -2.90
C LEU A 179 -15.11 -9.12 -2.14
N ARG A 180 -15.69 -8.70 -1.00
CA ARG A 180 -16.55 -9.53 -0.16
C ARG A 180 -17.98 -9.51 -0.65
#